data_AF-A0A4Q3VBG7-F1
#
_entry.id   AF-A0A4Q3VBG7-F1
#
_cell.length_a   1.000
_cell.length_b   1.000
_cell.length_c   1.000
_cell.angle_alpha   90.00
_cell.angle_beta   90.00
_cell.angle_gamma   90.00
#
_symmetry.space_group_name_H-M   'P 1'
#
loop_
_entity.id
_entity.type
_entity.pdbx_description
1 polymer ?
#
loop_
_entity_poly.entity_id
_entity_poly.type
_entity_poly.pdbx_seq_one_letter_code
_entity_poly.pdbx_strand_id
1 'polypeptide(L)' 'MKNVKYSLAMARSSSRNSGGSQIYVNLKDNVDLDGEYVVFGTATTPGAVDALVIGDTITAATVEE' A
#
# COMPACT_ATOMS: atom_id res chain seq x y z
N MET A 1 -3.95 11.96 3.48
CA MET A 1 -2.60 11.34 3.55
C MET A 1 -2.04 11.21 2.14
N LYS A 2 -0.72 11.12 1.99
CA LYS A 2 -0.05 11.16 0.68
C LYS A 2 0.51 9.79 0.29
N ASN A 3 0.47 9.47 -1.00
CA ASN A 3 1.05 8.29 -1.63
C ASN A 3 2.55 8.50 -1.88
N VAL A 4 3.30 8.67 -0.79
CA VAL A 4 4.77 8.76 -0.83
C VAL A 4 5.38 7.36 -0.68
N LYS A 5 6.68 7.21 -0.99
CA LYS A 5 7.41 5.96 -0.81
C LYS A 5 7.13 5.37 0.58
N TYR A 6 6.89 4.06 0.64
CA TYR A 6 6.53 3.25 1.81
C TYR A 6 5.14 3.43 2.40
N SER A 7 4.32 4.35 1.87
CA SER A 7 2.92 4.45 2.31
C SER A 7 2.13 3.20 1.88
N LEU A 8 1.22 2.79 2.76
CA LEU A 8 0.30 1.65 2.60
C LEU A 8 -1.10 2.19 2.33
N ALA A 9 -1.71 1.71 1.26
CA ALA A 9 -3.00 2.20 0.78
C ALA A 9 -3.90 1.09 0.23
N MET A 10 -5.20 1.37 0.18
CA MET A 10 -6.22 0.44 -0.28
C MET A 10 -6.39 0.55 -1.80
N ALA A 11 -6.25 -0.58 -2.50
CA ALA A 11 -6.53 -0.65 -3.92
C ALA A 11 -8.05 -0.61 -4.18
N ARG A 12 -8.44 -0.12 -5.35
CA ARG A 12 -9.85 -0.07 -5.78
C ARG A 12 -9.96 -0.27 -7.28
N SER A 13 -11.16 -0.64 -7.73
CA SER A 13 -11.53 -0.55 -9.14
C SER A 13 -11.84 0.91 -9.52
N SER A 14 -12.44 1.13 -10.69
CA SER A 14 -12.90 2.45 -11.13
C SER A 14 -13.92 3.09 -10.17
N SER A 15 -14.73 2.30 -9.46
CA SER A 15 -15.68 2.81 -8.46
C SER A 15 -14.98 3.23 -7.17
N ARG A 16 -15.27 4.43 -6.66
CA ARG A 16 -14.64 4.99 -5.45
C ARG A 16 -14.90 4.14 -4.18
N ASN A 17 -16.05 3.46 -4.10
CA ASN A 17 -16.44 2.64 -2.95
C ASN A 17 -16.25 1.14 -3.20
N SER A 18 -15.25 0.77 -4.00
CA SER A 18 -14.96 -0.63 -4.34
C SER A 18 -13.72 -1.19 -3.64
N GLY A 19 -13.15 -0.44 -2.69
CA GLY A 19 -12.08 -0.95 -1.83
C GLY A 19 -12.55 -2.20 -1.06
N GLY A 20 -11.66 -3.17 -0.93
CA GLY A 20 -11.94 -4.45 -0.28
C GLY A 20 -10.73 -4.91 0.51
N SER A 21 -10.17 -6.07 0.15
CA SER A 21 -9.00 -6.65 0.81
C SER A 21 -7.67 -6.37 0.11
N GLN A 22 -7.70 -5.81 -1.11
CA GLN A 22 -6.48 -5.53 -1.86
C GLN A 22 -5.80 -4.26 -1.33
N ILE A 23 -4.51 -4.38 -1.05
CA ILE A 23 -3.65 -3.30 -0.57
C ILE A 23 -2.46 -3.15 -1.50
N TYR A 24 -1.84 -1.97 -1.49
CA TYR A 24 -0.56 -1.73 -2.14
C TYR A 24 0.37 -0.91 -1.25
N VAL A 25 1.67 -1.13 -1.41
CA VAL A 25 2.73 -0.33 -0.79
C VAL A 25 3.45 0.44 -1.89
N ASN A 26 3.62 1.74 -1.70
CA ASN A 26 4.29 2.60 -2.67
C ASN A 26 5.81 2.34 -2.70
N LEU A 27 6.34 1.81 -3.80
CA LEU A 27 7.80 1.62 -3.99
C LEU A 27 8.54 2.92 -4.37
N LYS A 28 7.80 3.98 -4.70
CA LYS A 28 8.28 5.35 -4.98
C LYS A 28 7.15 6.33 -4.69
N ASP A 29 7.43 7.63 -4.75
CA ASP A 29 6.38 8.64 -4.67
C ASP A 29 5.44 8.56 -5.87
N ASN A 30 4.14 8.45 -5.61
CA ASN A 30 3.07 8.38 -6.60
C ASN A 30 1.99 9.43 -6.27
N VAL A 31 2.41 10.70 -6.22
CA VAL A 31 1.56 11.82 -5.80
C VAL A 31 0.30 12.01 -6.65
N ASP A 32 0.27 11.49 -7.88
CA ASP A 32 -0.90 11.50 -8.75
C ASP A 32 -2.08 10.66 -8.20
N LEU A 33 -1.81 9.78 -7.23
CA LEU A 33 -2.83 8.97 -6.54
C LEU A 33 -3.42 9.69 -5.31
N ASP A 34 -2.89 10.87 -4.94
CA ASP A 34 -3.35 11.63 -3.78
C ASP A 34 -4.80 12.11 -3.96
N GLY A 35 -5.61 11.92 -2.92
CA GLY A 35 -7.05 12.24 -2.94
C GLY A 35 -7.93 11.22 -3.67
N GLU A 36 -7.32 10.28 -4.41
CA GLU A 36 -8.02 9.25 -5.18
C GLU A 36 -8.00 7.86 -4.52
N TYR A 37 -7.03 7.63 -3.63
CA TYR A 37 -6.86 6.37 -2.91
C TYR A 37 -6.71 6.62 -1.40
N VAL A 38 -7.21 5.67 -0.62
CA VAL A 38 -7.18 5.75 0.85
C VAL A 38 -5.85 5.20 1.35
N VAL A 39 -4.96 6.10 1.73
CA VAL A 39 -3.74 5.76 2.47
C VAL A 39 -4.10 5.62 3.94
N PHE A 40 -3.72 4.50 4.56
CA PHE A 40 -4.08 4.17 5.94
C PHE A 40 -2.90 3.73 6.80
N GLY A 41 -1.69 3.64 6.24
CA GLY A 41 -0.50 3.28 7.00
C GLY A 41 0.79 3.64 6.28
N THR A 42 1.91 3.28 6.91
CA THR A 42 3.26 3.36 6.33
C THR A 42 4.08 2.19 6.83
N ALA A 43 4.91 1.61 5.96
CA ALA A 43 5.84 0.57 6.39
C ALA A 43 6.87 1.16 7.36
N THR A 44 7.07 0.49 8.49
CA THR A 44 8.03 0.87 9.52
C THR A 44 9.41 0.25 9.29
N THR A 45 9.52 -0.75 8.41
CA THR A 45 10.78 -1.37 7.98
C THR A 45 10.99 -1.18 6.47
N PRO A 46 11.51 -0.02 6.03
CA PRO A 46 11.69 0.29 4.60
C PRO A 46 12.49 -0.75 3.81
N GLY A 47 13.52 -1.33 4.42
CA GLY A 47 14.36 -2.35 3.77
C GLY A 47 13.60 -3.62 3.37
N ALA A 48 12.50 -3.95 4.06
CA ALA A 48 11.65 -5.07 3.66
C ALA A 48 10.86 -4.74 2.39
N VAL A 49 10.40 -3.50 2.24
CA VAL A 49 9.68 -3.03 1.05
C VAL A 49 10.64 -2.91 -0.14
N ASP A 50 11.83 -2.38 0.07
CA ASP A 50 12.86 -2.25 -0.98
C ASP A 50 13.35 -3.61 -1.51
N ALA A 51 13.23 -4.68 -0.70
CA ALA A 51 13.60 -6.03 -1.08
C ALA A 51 12.52 -6.77 -1.89
N LEU A 52 11.29 -6.26 -1.97
CA LEU A 52 10.20 -6.91 -2.69
C LEU A 52 10.50 -7.02 -4.19
N VAL A 53 10.27 -8.20 -4.74
CA VAL A 53 10.37 -8.47 -6.19
C VAL A 53 9.08 -9.05 -6.74
N ILE A 54 8.91 -8.94 -8.07
CA ILE A 54 7.74 -9.50 -8.76
C ILE A 54 7.72 -11.02 -8.54
N GLY A 55 6.61 -11.52 -8.01
CA GLY A 55 6.41 -12.94 -7.68
C GLY A 55 6.45 -13.25 -6.19
N ASP A 56 6.89 -12.30 -5.36
CA ASP A 56 6.82 -12.46 -3.90
C ASP A 56 5.39 -12.66 -3.42
N THR A 57 5.24 -13.51 -2.40
CA THR A 57 3.95 -13.90 -1.83
C THR A 57 3.89 -13.52 -0.36
N ILE A 58 2.83 -12.84 0.06
CA ILE A 58 2.51 -12.64 1.48
C ILE A 58 2.11 -14.01 2.05
N THR A 59 2.91 -14.55 2.96
CA THR A 59 2.68 -15.86 3.57
C THR A 59 1.79 -15.80 4.81
N ALA A 60 1.82 -14.67 5.53
CA ALA A 60 1.00 -14.41 6.70
C ALA A 60 0.80 -12.89 6.90
N ALA A 61 -0.29 -12.52 7.56
CA ALA A 61 -0.53 -11.17 8.05
C ALA A 61 -1.18 -11.26 9.44
N THR A 62 -0.58 -10.59 10.42
CA THR A 62 -1.05 -10.55 11.81
C THR A 62 -1.30 -9.10 12.22
N VAL A 63 -2.35 -8.88 13.01
CA VAL A 63 -2.62 -7.59 13.65
C VAL A 63 -2.24 -7.74 15.11
N GLU A 64 -1.38 -6.84 15.59
CA GLU A 64 -0.98 -6.75 17.00
C GLU A 64 -1.74 -5.59 17.66
N GLU A 65 -2.08 -5.75 18.94
CA GLU A 65 -2.74 -4.72 19.75
C GLU A 65 -1.78 -3.64 20.26
#